data_AF-X6LI60-F1
#
_entry.id   AF-X6LI60-F1
#
_cell.length_a   1.000
_cell.length_b   1.000
_cell.length_c   1.000
_cell.angle_alpha   90.00
_cell.angle_beta   90.00
_cell.angle_gamma   90.00
#
_symmetry.space_group_name_H-M   'P 1'
#
loop_
_entity.id
_entity.type
_entity.pdbx_description
1 polymer ?
#
loop_
_entity_poly.entity_id
_entity_poly.type
_entity_poly.pdbx_seq_one_letter_code
_entity_poly.pdbx_strand_id
1 'polypeptide(L)'
;NVFAGVADAKNVLREIRLLLHFDNDDLHLDLLFKIFVVVVRYLVLPKMEMTLKEVIKSKQALTNRHHLFIIYQILRGLKYIHSAGVVHRDLKPENILINTTNCKVKISDFGLARGVNDGEKMTEYVVTRWYRAPEVMLSAQNYDVQVDVWAVGCIFAELIRGEELFPGNNR
;
A
#
# COMPACT_ATOMS: atom_id res chain seq x y z
N ASN A 1 14.57 -7.78 14.91
CA ASN A 1 13.74 -7.53 16.12
C ASN A 1 12.76 -6.42 15.73
N VAL A 2 11.46 -6.71 15.56
CA VAL A 2 10.47 -5.75 14.99
C VAL A 2 10.27 -4.50 15.87
N PHE A 3 10.78 -4.55 17.11
CA PHE A 3 10.81 -3.46 18.07
C PHE A 3 12.23 -2.90 18.30
N ALA A 4 13.11 -2.98 17.29
CA ALA A 4 14.50 -2.52 17.43
C ALA A 4 14.64 -1.01 17.70
N GLY A 5 13.64 -0.20 17.30
CA GLY A 5 13.58 1.23 17.56
C GLY A 5 12.18 1.77 17.81
N VAL A 6 12.10 2.94 18.46
CA VAL A 6 10.83 3.62 18.81
C VAL A 6 10.02 3.99 17.56
N ALA A 7 10.70 4.34 16.45
CA ALA A 7 10.04 4.65 15.18
C ALA A 7 9.34 3.43 14.57
N ASP A 8 9.99 2.26 14.59
CA ASP A 8 9.43 1.01 14.06
C ASP A 8 8.22 0.57 14.90
N ALA A 9 8.32 0.66 16.23
CA ALA A 9 7.22 0.37 17.13
C ALA A 9 6.00 1.28 16.88
N LYS A 10 6.22 2.58 16.59
CA LYS A 10 5.14 3.52 16.23
C LYS A 10 4.47 3.14 14.91
N ASN A 11 5.25 2.71 13.91
CA ASN A 11 4.70 2.30 12.61
C ASN A 11 3.83 1.05 12.73
N VAL A 12 4.31 0.03 13.46
CA VAL A 12 3.55 -1.21 13.73
C VAL A 12 2.26 -0.91 14.50
N LEU A 13 2.33 -0.10 15.55
CA LEU A 13 1.14 0.28 16.31
C LEU A 13 0.12 1.03 15.45
N ARG A 14 0.60 1.88 14.55
CA ARG A 14 -0.26 2.63 13.62
C ARG A 14 -0.97 1.70 12.63
N GLU A 15 -0.25 0.74 12.06
CA GLU A 15 -0.83 -0.28 11.19
C GLU A 15 -1.92 -1.06 11.91
N ILE A 16 -1.64 -1.58 13.12
CA ILE A 16 -2.64 -2.32 13.91
C ILE A 16 -3.87 -1.44 14.18
N ARG A 17 -3.68 -0.18 14.57
CA ARG A 17 -4.79 0.74 14.86
C ARG A 17 -5.67 1.02 13.64
N LEU A 18 -5.06 1.19 12.47
CA LEU A 18 -5.79 1.42 11.22
C LEU A 18 -6.54 0.17 10.78
N LEU A 19 -5.90 -1.00 10.83
CA LEU A 19 -6.54 -2.28 10.51
C LEU A 19 -7.75 -2.56 11.42
N LEU A 20 -7.65 -2.28 12.72
CA LEU A 20 -8.79 -2.37 13.64
C LEU A 20 -9.89 -1.34 13.37
N HIS A 21 -9.52 -0.13 12.94
CA HIS A 21 -10.50 0.91 12.60
C HIS A 21 -11.35 0.49 11.40
N PHE A 22 -10.73 -0.11 10.39
CA PHE A 22 -11.38 -0.57 9.17
C PHE A 22 -12.25 -1.82 9.36
N ASP A 23 -12.09 -2.58 10.44
CA ASP A 23 -12.82 -3.84 10.68
C ASP A 23 -14.32 -3.65 11.03
N ASN A 24 -14.79 -2.41 11.17
CA ASN A 24 -16.18 -2.11 11.55
C ASN A 24 -17.18 -2.05 10.38
N ASP A 25 -16.74 -2.23 9.13
CA ASP A 25 -17.58 -1.97 7.95
C ASP A 25 -17.57 -3.13 6.93
N ASP A 26 -18.60 -3.99 7.00
CA ASP A 26 -18.67 -5.30 6.32
C ASP A 26 -18.58 -5.24 4.78
N LEU A 27 -18.84 -4.09 4.15
CA LEU A 27 -19.03 -4.02 2.70
C LEU A 27 -17.75 -3.89 1.87
N HIS A 28 -16.60 -3.56 2.49
CA HIS A 28 -15.35 -3.24 1.79
C HIS A 28 -14.10 -4.02 2.29
N LEU A 29 -14.29 -4.91 3.28
CA LEU A 29 -13.23 -5.59 4.04
C LEU A 29 -12.41 -6.63 3.26
N ASP A 30 -12.87 -7.10 2.11
CA ASP A 30 -12.14 -8.14 1.35
C ASP A 30 -10.78 -7.63 0.82
N LEU A 31 -10.59 -6.31 0.75
CA LEU A 31 -9.38 -5.65 0.25
C LEU A 31 -8.38 -5.23 1.33
N LEU A 32 -8.78 -5.33 2.61
CA LEU A 32 -7.96 -5.04 3.77
C LEU A 32 -7.84 -6.26 4.68
N PHE A 33 -6.93 -6.19 5.65
CA PHE A 33 -6.68 -7.28 6.57
C PHE A 33 -7.62 -7.23 7.77
N LYS A 34 -8.43 -8.28 7.97
CA LYS A 34 -9.10 -8.53 9.25
C LYS A 34 -8.09 -9.10 10.24
N ILE A 35 -8.01 -8.52 11.43
CA ILE A 35 -7.12 -9.00 12.48
C ILE A 35 -7.83 -10.13 13.23
N PHE A 36 -7.29 -11.35 13.17
CA PHE A 36 -7.90 -12.49 13.86
C PHE A 36 -7.48 -12.57 15.33
N VAL A 37 -6.20 -12.37 15.62
CA VAL A 37 -5.64 -12.44 16.97
C VAL A 37 -4.42 -11.52 17.07
N VAL A 38 -4.32 -10.79 18.17
CA VAL A 38 -3.09 -10.10 18.59
C VAL A 38 -2.55 -10.81 19.83
N VAL A 39 -1.45 -11.55 19.68
CA VAL A 39 -0.73 -12.16 20.82
C VAL A 39 0.62 -11.48 20.95
N VAL A 40 0.76 -10.49 21.85
CA VAL A 40 1.95 -9.75 22.35
C VAL A 40 3.03 -9.31 21.33
N ARG A 41 3.36 -10.11 20.31
CA ARG A 41 4.29 -9.87 19.19
C ARG A 41 3.83 -10.39 17.83
N TYR A 42 2.67 -11.06 17.72
CA TYR A 42 2.21 -11.66 16.47
C TYR A 42 0.87 -11.10 16.03
N LEU A 43 0.78 -10.79 14.74
CA LEU A 43 -0.45 -10.45 14.05
C LEU A 43 -0.81 -11.60 13.11
N VAL A 44 -1.98 -12.20 13.33
CA VAL A 44 -2.47 -13.30 12.47
C VAL A 44 -3.41 -12.74 11.42
N LEU A 45 -3.03 -12.88 10.15
CA LEU A 45 -3.74 -12.36 8.97
C LEU A 45 -4.00 -13.47 7.93
N PRO A 46 -5.01 -13.32 7.06
CA PRO A 46 -5.18 -14.15 5.87
C PRO A 46 -3.88 -14.29 5.06
N LYS A 47 -3.56 -15.52 4.64
CA LYS A 47 -2.41 -15.79 3.79
C LYS A 47 -2.64 -15.22 2.38
N MET A 48 -1.68 -14.46 1.89
CA MET A 48 -1.56 -14.05 0.50
C MET A 48 -0.28 -14.69 -0.06
N GLU A 49 -0.38 -15.32 -1.24
CA GLU A 49 0.67 -16.17 -1.79
C GLU A 49 1.87 -15.37 -2.31
N MET A 50 1.61 -14.19 -2.89
CA MET A 50 2.63 -13.37 -3.53
C MET A 50 2.35 -11.88 -3.34
N THR A 51 3.38 -11.06 -3.47
CA THR A 51 3.28 -9.63 -3.74
C THR A 51 3.03 -9.40 -5.24
N LEU A 52 2.48 -8.24 -5.59
CA LEU A 52 2.34 -7.84 -6.97
C LEU A 52 3.72 -7.67 -7.64
N LYS A 53 4.75 -7.26 -6.88
CA LYS A 53 6.13 -7.20 -7.38
C LYS A 53 6.63 -8.56 -7.87
N GLU A 54 6.37 -9.62 -7.10
CA GLU A 54 6.75 -10.98 -7.49
C GLU A 54 5.94 -11.47 -8.70
N VAL A 55 4.65 -11.14 -8.78
CA VAL A 55 3.83 -11.47 -9.96
C VAL A 55 4.39 -10.81 -11.22
N ILE A 56 4.70 -9.50 -11.17
CA ILE A 56 5.30 -8.77 -12.30
C ILE A 56 6.64 -9.39 -12.71
N LYS A 57 7.51 -9.70 -11.74
CA LYS A 57 8.84 -10.30 -11.99
C LYS A 57 8.79 -11.73 -12.50
N SER A 58 7.75 -12.50 -12.17
CA SER A 58 7.61 -13.89 -12.61
C SER A 58 7.46 -14.03 -14.13
N LYS A 59 7.14 -12.92 -14.83
CA LYS A 59 6.85 -12.89 -16.27
C LYS A 59 5.72 -13.84 -16.69
N GLN A 60 4.88 -14.27 -15.75
CA GLN A 60 3.67 -15.00 -16.06
C GLN A 60 2.79 -14.15 -16.96
N ALA A 61 2.24 -14.75 -18.02
CA ALA A 61 1.39 -14.02 -18.96
C ALA A 61 0.09 -13.56 -18.26
N LEU A 62 -0.02 -12.26 -18.01
CA LEU A 62 -1.23 -11.63 -17.52
C LEU A 62 -2.07 -11.13 -18.70
N THR A 63 -3.36 -11.43 -18.67
CA THR A 63 -4.31 -10.91 -19.66
C THR A 63 -4.70 -9.48 -19.30
N ASN A 64 -5.23 -8.72 -20.27
CA ASN A 64 -5.83 -7.41 -20.01
C ASN A 64 -6.91 -7.46 -18.91
N ARG A 65 -7.63 -8.57 -18.80
CA ARG A 65 -8.62 -8.78 -17.74
C ARG A 65 -7.96 -8.87 -16.36
N HIS A 66 -6.80 -9.52 -16.24
CA HIS A 66 -6.03 -9.54 -14.99
C HIS A 66 -5.57 -8.13 -14.61
N HIS A 67 -4.99 -7.37 -15.54
CA HIS A 67 -4.56 -5.99 -15.30
C HIS A 67 -5.71 -5.12 -14.76
N LEU A 68 -6.85 -5.11 -15.46
CA LEU A 68 -8.01 -4.33 -15.08
C LEU A 68 -8.61 -4.79 -13.74
N PHE A 69 -8.65 -6.10 -13.49
CA PHE A 69 -9.20 -6.65 -12.25
C PHE A 69 -8.34 -6.33 -11.03
N ILE A 70 -7.00 -6.38 -11.18
CA ILE A 70 -6.07 -5.99 -10.12
C ILE A 70 -6.21 -4.49 -9.82
N ILE A 71 -6.16 -3.63 -10.84
CA ILE A 71 -6.28 -2.17 -10.66
C ILE A 71 -7.63 -1.77 -10.08
N TYR A 72 -8.72 -2.38 -10.55
CA TYR A 72 -10.06 -2.15 -10.00
C TYR A 72 -10.11 -2.44 -8.49
N GLN A 73 -9.54 -3.56 -8.06
CA GLN A 73 -9.49 -3.93 -6.64
C GLN A 73 -8.65 -2.94 -5.82
N ILE A 74 -7.48 -2.53 -6.33
CA ILE A 74 -6.62 -1.53 -5.66
C ILE A 74 -7.38 -0.21 -5.51
N LEU A 75 -8.00 0.31 -6.58
CA LEU A 75 -8.75 1.56 -6.54
C LEU A 75 -9.98 1.50 -5.62
N ARG A 76 -10.67 0.35 -5.58
CA ARG A 76 -11.78 0.14 -4.64
C ARG A 76 -11.31 0.17 -3.18
N GLY A 77 -10.17 -0.47 -2.88
CA GLY A 77 -9.58 -0.45 -1.54
C GLY A 77 -9.11 0.96 -1.16
N LEU A 78 -8.51 1.65 -2.12
CA LEU A 78 -8.03 3.01 -1.93
C LEU A 78 -9.17 4.01 -1.67
N LYS A 79 -10.28 3.90 -2.42
CA LYS A 79 -11.49 4.69 -2.17
C LYS A 79 -11.98 4.55 -0.73
N TYR A 80 -11.94 3.33 -0.19
CA TYR A 80 -12.34 3.06 1.19
C TYR A 80 -11.39 3.73 2.19
N ILE A 81 -10.07 3.53 2.04
CA ILE A 81 -9.03 4.17 2.87
C ILE A 81 -9.19 5.71 2.87
N HIS A 82 -9.34 6.31 1.68
CA HIS A 82 -9.49 7.75 1.51
C HIS A 82 -10.81 8.27 2.10
N SER A 83 -11.89 7.51 2.01
CA SER A 83 -13.18 7.88 2.61
C SER A 83 -13.15 7.95 4.14
N ALA A 84 -12.21 7.25 4.77
CA ALA A 84 -11.93 7.32 6.21
C ALA A 84 -10.96 8.47 6.58
N GLY A 85 -10.59 9.32 5.62
CA GLY A 85 -9.65 10.43 5.84
C GLY A 85 -8.20 9.99 6.03
N VAL A 86 -7.84 8.78 5.57
CA VAL A 86 -6.49 8.22 5.66
C VAL A 86 -5.81 8.28 4.28
N VAL A 87 -4.52 8.62 4.26
CA VAL A 87 -3.64 8.53 3.08
C VAL A 87 -2.63 7.41 3.33
N HIS A 88 -2.46 6.48 2.38
CA HIS A 88 -1.59 5.31 2.52
C HIS A 88 -0.09 5.69 2.45
N ARG A 89 0.28 6.48 1.45
CA ARG A 89 1.59 7.12 1.23
C ARG A 89 2.76 6.21 0.86
N ASP A 90 2.61 4.89 0.98
CA ASP A 90 3.62 3.92 0.56
C ASP A 90 3.04 2.84 -0.37
N LEU A 91 2.15 3.23 -1.29
CA LEU A 91 1.68 2.31 -2.31
C LEU A 91 2.80 2.01 -3.30
N LYS A 92 3.10 0.72 -3.45
CA LYS A 92 4.08 0.14 -4.36
C LYS A 92 3.75 -1.34 -4.57
N PRO A 93 4.22 -2.01 -5.63
CA PRO A 93 3.90 -3.41 -5.89
C PRO A 93 4.25 -4.38 -4.75
N GLU A 94 5.24 -4.06 -3.93
CA GLU A 94 5.60 -4.83 -2.72
C GLU A 94 4.50 -4.79 -1.64
N ASN A 95 3.73 -3.71 -1.60
CA ASN A 95 2.67 -3.47 -0.62
C ASN A 95 1.27 -3.83 -1.15
N ILE A 96 1.22 -4.49 -2.31
CA ILE A 96 0.01 -5.05 -2.89
C ILE A 96 0.15 -6.57 -2.87
N LEU A 97 -0.66 -7.23 -2.05
CA LEU A 97 -0.62 -8.68 -1.88
C LEU A 97 -1.69 -9.33 -2.77
N ILE A 98 -1.36 -10.47 -3.38
CA ILE A 98 -2.18 -11.16 -4.35
C ILE A 98 -2.35 -12.62 -3.96
N ASN A 99 -3.60 -13.08 -4.00
CA ASN A 99 -3.90 -14.50 -3.97
C ASN A 99 -3.88 -15.05 -5.39
N THR A 100 -2.93 -15.95 -5.68
CA THR A 100 -2.72 -16.47 -7.05
C THR A 100 -3.81 -17.43 -7.50
N THR A 101 -4.56 -18.02 -6.58
CA THR A 101 -5.64 -18.96 -6.87
C THR A 101 -6.90 -18.23 -7.37
N ASN A 102 -7.24 -17.08 -6.78
CA ASN A 102 -8.48 -16.36 -7.07
C ASN A 102 -8.29 -14.89 -7.53
N CYS A 103 -7.05 -14.44 -7.69
CA CYS A 103 -6.67 -13.08 -8.09
C CYS A 103 -7.22 -11.97 -7.17
N LYS A 104 -7.54 -12.29 -5.90
CA LYS A 104 -7.90 -11.28 -4.91
C LYS A 104 -6.68 -10.47 -4.49
N VAL A 105 -6.89 -9.18 -4.31
CA VAL A 105 -5.84 -8.23 -3.90
C VAL A 105 -6.08 -7.73 -2.49
N LYS A 106 -5.02 -7.53 -1.70
CA LYS A 106 -5.07 -6.79 -0.44
C LYS A 106 -3.99 -5.72 -0.40
N ILE A 107 -4.35 -4.53 0.08
CA ILE A 107 -3.39 -3.45 0.37
C ILE A 107 -2.77 -3.70 1.75
N SER A 108 -1.46 -3.57 1.88
CA SER A 108 -0.70 -3.83 3.11
C SER A 108 0.27 -2.71 3.45
N ASP A 109 0.87 -2.77 4.65
CA ASP A 109 1.91 -1.86 5.14
C ASP A 109 1.41 -0.41 5.32
N PHE A 110 0.55 -0.26 6.32
CA PHE A 110 0.01 1.03 6.76
C PHE A 110 0.95 1.78 7.72
N GLY A 111 2.21 1.35 7.85
CA GLY A 111 3.17 1.95 8.78
C GLY A 111 3.39 3.43 8.53
N LEU A 112 3.32 3.87 7.27
CA LEU A 112 3.47 5.26 6.84
C LEU A 112 2.16 6.01 6.63
N ALA A 113 1.00 5.35 6.78
CA ALA A 113 -0.30 5.97 6.57
C ALA A 113 -0.59 7.07 7.60
N ARG A 114 -1.34 8.11 7.23
CA ARG A 114 -1.67 9.26 8.11
C ARG A 114 -3.05 9.85 7.82
N GLY A 115 -3.61 10.57 8.79
CA GLY A 115 -4.80 11.39 8.55
C GLY A 115 -4.48 12.59 7.65
N VAL A 116 -5.42 13.00 6.80
CA VAL A 116 -5.25 14.16 5.90
C VAL A 116 -4.94 15.47 6.65
N ASN A 117 -5.29 15.57 7.95
CA ASN A 117 -5.13 16.77 8.77
C ASN A 117 -4.04 16.68 9.86
N ASP A 118 -3.17 15.66 9.84
CA ASP A 118 -2.33 15.34 11.01
C ASP A 118 -1.20 16.36 11.31
N GLY A 119 -0.92 17.36 10.47
CA GLY A 119 -0.02 18.49 10.78
C GLY A 119 1.45 18.14 11.13
N GLU A 120 1.83 16.87 11.21
CA GLU A 120 3.16 16.41 11.58
C GLU A 120 4.16 16.65 10.44
N LYS A 121 5.22 17.42 10.72
CA LYS A 121 6.36 17.58 9.81
C LYS A 121 6.99 16.22 9.50
N MET A 122 7.16 15.98 8.21
CA MET A 122 7.55 14.71 7.67
C MET A 122 9.02 14.39 7.89
N THR A 123 9.32 13.15 8.30
CA THR A 123 10.69 12.64 8.22
C THR A 123 11.01 12.23 6.78
N GLU A 124 11.94 12.96 6.19
CA GLU A 124 12.55 12.67 4.91
C GLU A 124 13.48 11.46 5.07
N TYR A 125 12.93 10.23 4.98
CA TYR A 125 13.74 9.02 5.02
C TYR A 125 13.73 8.24 3.70
N VAL A 126 14.92 7.70 3.45
CA VAL A 126 15.42 7.05 2.23
C VAL A 126 14.62 5.78 1.95
N VAL A 127 13.62 5.88 1.08
CA VAL A 127 12.85 4.75 0.55
C VAL A 127 12.70 4.96 -0.97
N THR A 128 12.50 3.87 -1.70
CA THR A 128 12.25 3.84 -3.16
C THR A 128 11.32 4.97 -3.60
N ARG A 129 11.85 5.91 -4.39
CA ARG A 129 11.13 7.14 -4.79
C ARG A 129 10.20 6.94 -6.00
N TRP A 130 10.24 5.77 -6.64
CA TRP A 130 9.65 5.55 -7.97
C TRP A 130 8.13 5.71 -8.05
N TYR A 131 7.43 5.53 -6.93
CA TYR A 131 5.98 5.67 -6.82
C TYR A 131 5.54 6.95 -6.11
N ARG A 132 6.49 7.82 -5.71
CA ARG A 132 6.16 9.09 -5.06
C ARG A 132 5.68 10.09 -6.09
N ALA A 133 4.60 10.78 -5.75
CA ALA A 133 4.11 11.91 -6.54
C ALA A 133 5.12 13.07 -6.55
N PRO A 134 5.18 13.87 -7.63
CA PRO A 134 6.16 14.95 -7.76
C PRO A 134 6.07 15.99 -6.63
N GLU A 135 4.88 16.31 -6.15
CA GLU A 135 4.65 17.20 -5.01
C GLU A 135 5.24 16.67 -3.70
N VAL A 136 5.27 15.34 -3.51
CA VAL A 136 5.93 14.70 -2.37
C VAL A 136 7.45 14.78 -2.52
N MET A 137 7.97 14.66 -3.74
CA MET A 137 9.40 14.79 -4.03
C MET A 137 9.91 16.22 -3.88
N LEU A 138 9.07 17.21 -4.17
CA LEU A 138 9.37 18.63 -4.06
C LEU A 138 9.11 19.20 -2.65
N SER A 139 8.80 18.34 -1.67
CA SER A 139 8.52 18.72 -0.29
C SER A 139 7.43 19.79 -0.18
N ALA A 140 6.40 19.72 -1.04
CA ALA A 140 5.24 20.57 -0.93
C ALA A 140 4.58 20.35 0.43
N GLN A 141 4.27 21.42 1.16
CA GLN A 141 3.74 21.31 2.52
C GLN A 141 2.30 20.75 2.55
N ASN A 142 1.59 20.86 1.43
CA ASN A 142 0.21 20.43 1.30
C ASN A 142 0.12 19.45 0.13
N TYR A 143 -0.04 18.17 0.44
CA TYR A 143 -0.46 17.15 -0.50
C TYR A 143 -1.56 16.32 0.17
N ASP A 144 -2.41 15.71 -0.62
CA ASP A 144 -3.63 15.04 -0.16
C ASP A 144 -3.66 13.57 -0.61
N VAL A 145 -4.86 12.99 -0.66
CA VAL A 145 -5.12 11.63 -1.13
C VAL A 145 -4.62 11.36 -2.56
N GLN A 146 -4.38 12.39 -3.39
CA GLN A 146 -3.98 12.26 -4.78
C GLN A 146 -2.59 11.63 -4.95
N VAL A 147 -1.74 11.70 -3.92
CA VAL A 147 -0.40 11.07 -3.96
C VAL A 147 -0.49 9.55 -4.08
N ASP A 148 -1.52 8.94 -3.49
CA ASP A 148 -1.77 7.51 -3.62
C ASP A 148 -2.30 7.17 -5.01
N VAL A 149 -3.12 8.05 -5.61
CA VAL A 149 -3.63 7.87 -6.98
C VAL A 149 -2.48 7.90 -7.99
N TRP A 150 -1.50 8.79 -7.80
CA TRP A 150 -0.26 8.80 -8.57
C TRP A 150 0.48 7.46 -8.47
N ALA A 151 0.66 6.95 -7.24
CA ALA A 151 1.32 5.67 -7.01
C ALA A 151 0.61 4.51 -7.72
N VAL A 152 -0.74 4.47 -7.70
CA VAL A 152 -1.52 3.48 -8.47
C VAL A 152 -1.29 3.61 -9.97
N GLY A 153 -1.13 4.83 -10.50
CA GLY A 153 -0.76 5.06 -11.90
C GLY A 153 0.59 4.43 -12.26
N CYS A 154 1.60 4.62 -11.40
CA CYS A 154 2.90 3.97 -11.56
C CYS A 154 2.80 2.43 -11.51
N ILE A 155 2.04 1.89 -10.55
CA ILE A 155 1.78 0.44 -10.43
C ILE A 155 1.11 -0.12 -11.69
N PHE A 156 0.13 0.60 -12.24
CA PHE A 156 -0.56 0.17 -13.46
C PHE A 156 0.37 0.15 -14.67
N ALA A 157 1.20 1.18 -14.82
CA ALA A 157 2.19 1.21 -15.89
C ALA A 157 3.20 0.05 -15.76
N GLU A 158 3.68 -0.24 -14.55
CA GLU A 158 4.60 -1.36 -14.31
C GLU A 158 3.95 -2.72 -14.58
N LEU A 159 2.68 -2.89 -14.19
CA LEU A 159 1.89 -4.08 -14.53
C LEU A 159 1.86 -4.36 -16.03
N ILE A 160 1.72 -3.31 -16.86
CA ILE A 160 1.68 -3.45 -18.32
C ILE A 160 3.07 -3.68 -18.91
N ARG A 161 4.09 -2.98 -18.40
CA ARG A 161 5.44 -2.95 -18.98
C ARG A 161 6.33 -4.08 -18.50
N GLY A 162 6.08 -4.60 -17.30
CA GLY A 162 6.97 -5.53 -16.60
C GLY A 162 8.15 -4.86 -15.89
N GLU A 163 8.28 -3.54 -15.97
CA GLU A 163 9.36 -2.73 -15.40
C GLU A 163 8.83 -1.38 -14.90
N GLU A 164 9.56 -0.78 -13.96
CA GLU A 164 9.12 0.42 -13.26
C GLU A 164 8.95 1.61 -14.21
N LEU A 165 7.94 2.45 -13.98
CA LEU A 165 7.66 3.60 -14.85
C LEU A 165 8.71 4.70 -14.73
N PHE A 166 9.15 4.99 -13.51
CA PHE A 166 10.14 6.02 -13.20
C PHE A 166 11.30 5.42 -12.39
N PRO A 167 12.14 4.57 -13.00
CA PRO A 167 13.31 4.03 -12.33
C PRO A 167 14.26 5.19 -12.03
N GLY A 168 14.54 5.39 -10.75
CA GLY A 168 15.51 6.37 -10.29
C GLY A 168 16.91 5.96 -10.76
N ASN A 169 17.55 6.81 -11.56
CA ASN A 169 18.97 6.68 -11.82
C ASN A 169 19.73 7.16 -10.58
N ASN A 170 20.33 6.25 -9.83
CA ASN A 170 21.45 6.63 -8.97
C ASN A 170 22.65 6.94 -9.89
N ARG A 171 22.84 8.22 -10.20
CA ARG A 171 24.18 8.79 -10.41
C ARG A 171 24.36 9.90 -9.40
#